data_AF-A0A376KM11-F1
#
_entry.id   AF-A0A376KM11-F1
#
_cell.length_a   1.000
_cell.length_b   1.000
_cell.length_c   1.000
_cell.angle_alpha   90.00
_cell.angle_beta   90.00
_cell.angle_gamma   90.00
#
_symmetry.space_group_name_H-M   'P 1'
#
loop_
_entity.id
_entity.type
_entity.pdbx_description
1 polymer ?
#
loop_
_entity_poly.entity_id
_entity_poly.type
_entity_poly.pdbx_seq_one_letter_code
_entity_poly.pdbx_strand_id
1 'polypeptide(L)'
;MARLGENPEIPPFMMYSEVLQESVVHLLETGKISGASASSLTISADSLRKIYDNMDYFASRIVLRPQEISNNPEIIRRLGVIALNVGLEFDIYGHANSTHVAGVDLMNGIGGSGDFERNAYLSIFMGSVDC
;
A
#
# COMPACT_ATOMS: atom_id res chain seq x y z
N MET A 1 -6.46 0.92 5.99
CA MET A 1 -6.21 2.37 5.83
C MET A 1 -7.22 3.27 6.54
N ALA A 2 -8.54 3.05 6.46
CA ALA A 2 -9.57 3.91 7.08
C ALA A 2 -9.28 4.30 8.55
N ARG A 3 -8.85 3.34 9.38
CA ARG A 3 -8.51 3.59 10.80
C ARG A 3 -7.29 4.51 11.02
N LEU A 4 -6.29 4.47 10.13
CA LEU A 4 -5.17 5.40 10.19
C LEU A 4 -5.62 6.83 9.88
N GLY A 5 -6.65 6.97 9.04
CA GLY A 5 -7.33 8.21 8.73
C GLY A 5 -7.94 8.91 9.93
N GLU A 6 -8.64 8.13 10.75
CA GLU A 6 -9.49 8.61 11.84
C GLU A 6 -8.71 8.92 13.13
N ASN A 7 -7.56 8.28 13.35
CA ASN A 7 -6.81 8.46 14.60
C ASN A 7 -6.10 9.84 14.63
N PRO A 8 -6.45 10.74 15.57
CA PRO A 8 -5.86 12.09 15.63
C PRO A 8 -4.39 12.09 16.08
N GLU A 9 -3.90 11.05 16.74
CA GLU A 9 -2.51 10.93 17.19
C GLU A 9 -1.55 10.61 16.03
N ILE A 10 -2.08 10.10 14.92
CA ILE A 10 -1.30 9.86 13.72
C ILE A 10 -1.19 11.19 12.97
N PRO A 11 0.03 11.74 12.76
CA PRO A 11 0.18 12.97 12.00
C PRO A 11 -0.17 12.74 10.53
N PRO A 12 -0.42 13.80 9.74
CA PRO A 12 -0.46 13.68 8.29
C PRO A 12 0.81 12.99 7.76
N PHE A 13 0.65 12.07 6.81
CA PHE A 13 1.74 11.22 6.34
C PHE A 13 1.77 11.14 4.81
N MET A 14 2.89 10.67 4.28
CA MET A 14 3.04 10.38 2.85
C MET A 14 2.94 8.88 2.61
N MET A 15 2.41 8.50 1.45
CA MET A 15 2.32 7.11 1.03
C MET A 15 3.35 6.81 -0.06
N TYR A 16 4.06 5.70 0.09
CA TYR A 16 4.95 5.14 -0.91
C TYR A 16 4.62 3.65 -1.05
N SER A 17 4.03 3.27 -2.19
CA SER A 17 3.47 1.93 -2.37
C SER A 17 3.57 1.48 -3.84
N GLU A 18 3.19 0.24 -4.13
CA GLU A 18 3.06 -0.26 -5.50
C GLU A 18 1.76 0.25 -6.15
N VAL A 19 0.65 0.25 -5.39
CA VAL A 19 -0.68 0.53 -5.92
C VAL A 19 -1.39 1.56 -5.05
N LEU A 20 -2.00 2.57 -5.68
CA LEU A 20 -2.90 3.51 -5.02
C LEU A 20 -4.32 2.94 -5.03
N GLN A 21 -4.86 2.71 -3.84
CA GLN A 21 -6.21 2.17 -3.65
C GLN A 21 -7.24 3.28 -3.40
N GLU A 22 -8.52 2.92 -3.55
CA GLU A 22 -9.68 3.79 -3.33
C GLU A 22 -9.61 4.59 -2.00
N SER A 23 -9.24 3.92 -0.91
CA SER A 23 -9.12 4.57 0.41
C SER A 23 -8.08 5.70 0.47
N VAL A 24 -7.06 5.68 -0.38
CA VAL A 24 -6.00 6.70 -0.44
C VAL A 24 -6.55 8.00 -1.03
N VAL A 25 -7.44 7.89 -2.02
CA VAL A 25 -8.10 9.07 -2.64
C VAL A 25 -8.86 9.84 -1.56
N HIS A 26 -9.64 9.14 -0.75
CA HIS A 26 -10.37 9.77 0.36
C HIS A 26 -9.44 10.41 1.40
N LEU A 27 -8.32 9.75 1.74
CA LEU A 27 -7.35 10.28 2.70
C LEU A 27 -6.55 11.47 2.18
N LEU A 28 -6.35 11.58 0.86
CA LEU A 28 -5.79 12.77 0.23
C LEU A 28 -6.74 13.96 0.44
N GLU A 29 -8.04 13.78 0.17
CA GLU A 29 -9.04 14.84 0.31
C GLU A 29 -9.18 15.37 1.74
N THR A 30 -9.08 14.49 2.74
CA THR A 30 -9.10 14.89 4.16
C THR A 30 -7.78 15.51 4.63
N GLY A 31 -6.76 15.54 3.77
CA GLY A 31 -5.42 16.04 4.08
C GLY A 31 -4.62 15.14 5.02
N LYS A 32 -5.13 13.95 5.35
CA LYS A 32 -4.39 12.98 6.17
C LYS A 32 -3.21 12.40 5.41
N ILE A 33 -3.39 12.14 4.12
CA ILE A 33 -2.29 11.86 3.21
C ILE A 33 -1.94 13.16 2.51
N SER A 34 -0.70 13.62 2.64
CA SER A 34 -0.24 14.85 1.99
C SER A 34 0.27 14.60 0.57
N GLY A 35 0.65 13.36 0.25
CA GLY A 35 1.05 12.93 -1.08
C GLY A 35 1.20 11.41 -1.16
N ALA A 36 1.06 10.87 -2.37
CA ALA A 36 1.13 9.45 -2.65
C ALA A 36 2.01 9.16 -3.87
N SER A 37 2.94 8.21 -3.73
CA SER A 37 3.74 7.66 -4.81
C SER A 37 3.33 6.20 -5.04
N ALA A 38 3.01 5.86 -6.29
CA ALA A 38 2.57 4.52 -6.69
C ALA A 38 3.06 4.16 -8.10
N SER A 39 2.90 2.91 -8.51
CA SER A 39 3.07 2.49 -9.91
C SER A 39 1.77 2.51 -10.69
N SER A 40 0.65 2.21 -10.03
CA SER A 40 -0.66 2.12 -10.67
C SER A 40 -1.79 2.59 -9.75
N LEU A 41 -2.96 2.80 -10.34
CA LEU A 41 -4.20 3.11 -9.63
C LEU A 41 -5.11 1.88 -9.67
N THR A 42 -5.56 1.40 -8.53
CA THR A 42 -6.64 0.40 -8.41
C THR A 42 -7.81 1.04 -7.69
N ILE A 43 -8.61 1.76 -8.47
CA ILE A 43 -9.71 2.58 -8.00
C ILE A 43 -10.94 2.37 -8.87
N SER A 44 -12.11 2.72 -8.35
CA SER A 44 -13.36 2.67 -9.09
C SER A 44 -13.39 3.69 -10.24
N ALA A 45 -14.25 3.47 -11.24
CA ALA A 45 -14.44 4.41 -12.34
C ALA A 45 -14.95 5.78 -11.85
N ASP A 46 -15.76 5.79 -10.80
CA ASP A 46 -16.29 7.02 -10.19
C ASP A 46 -15.18 7.83 -9.52
N SER A 47 -14.29 7.17 -8.78
CA SER A 47 -13.14 7.85 -8.16
C SER A 47 -12.09 8.27 -9.16
N LEU A 48 -11.90 7.51 -10.25
CA LEU A 48 -11.07 7.95 -11.35
C LEU A 48 -11.65 9.22 -12.01
N ARG A 49 -12.97 9.27 -12.25
CA ARG A 49 -13.64 10.46 -12.76
C ARG A 49 -13.47 11.64 -11.82
N LYS A 50 -13.61 11.42 -10.52
CA LYS A 50 -13.38 12.45 -9.49
C LYS A 50 -11.95 13.01 -9.53
N ILE A 51 -10.95 12.16 -9.74
CA ILE A 51 -9.56 12.59 -9.92
C ILE A 51 -9.44 13.45 -11.18
N TYR A 52 -10.06 13.04 -12.29
CA TYR A 52 -10.05 13.80 -13.54
C TYR A 52 -10.73 15.17 -13.41
N ASP A 53 -11.89 15.23 -12.75
CA ASP A 53 -12.63 16.47 -12.53
C ASP A 53 -11.88 17.45 -11.61
N ASN A 54 -10.92 16.96 -10.82
CA ASN A 54 -10.13 17.75 -9.87
C ASN A 54 -8.62 17.59 -10.11
N MET A 55 -8.21 17.48 -11.38
CA MET A 55 -6.85 17.11 -11.75
C MET A 55 -5.78 18.02 -11.13
N ASP A 56 -5.99 19.34 -11.06
CA ASP A 56 -5.02 20.27 -10.47
C ASP A 56 -4.69 19.95 -9.00
N TYR A 57 -5.70 19.48 -8.25
CA TYR A 57 -5.53 19.08 -6.86
C TYR A 57 -4.76 17.76 -6.73
N PHE A 58 -5.14 16.75 -7.52
CA PHE A 58 -4.56 15.41 -7.40
C PHE A 58 -3.20 15.27 -8.10
N ALA A 59 -2.98 15.92 -9.25
CA ALA A 59 -1.73 15.85 -10.00
C ALA A 59 -0.54 16.42 -9.23
N SER A 60 -0.78 17.39 -8.33
CA SER A 60 0.26 17.92 -7.45
C SER A 60 0.57 17.02 -6.25
N ARG A 61 -0.22 15.97 -6.01
CA ARG A 61 -0.13 15.10 -4.81
C ARG A 61 0.12 13.63 -5.14
N ILE A 62 -0.16 13.19 -6.37
CA ILE A 62 0.01 11.81 -6.81
C ILE A 62 1.17 11.75 -7.81
N VAL A 63 2.14 10.87 -7.54
CA VAL A 63 3.24 10.58 -8.46
C VAL A 63 3.18 9.12 -8.88
N LEU A 64 2.99 8.89 -10.18
CA LEU A 64 3.09 7.57 -10.76
C LEU A 64 4.51 7.31 -11.27
N ARG A 65 5.06 6.15 -10.94
CA ARG A 65 6.43 5.74 -11.28
C ARG A 65 6.44 4.36 -11.93
N PRO A 66 7.47 4.02 -12.72
CA PRO A 66 7.70 2.63 -13.09
C PRO A 66 7.85 1.74 -11.85
N GLN A 67 7.41 0.48 -11.96
CA GLN A 67 7.47 -0.49 -10.85
C GLN A 67 8.90 -0.68 -10.33
N GLU A 68 9.90 -0.65 -11.23
CA GLU A 68 11.33 -0.71 -10.89
C GLU A 68 11.80 0.41 -9.95
N ILE A 69 11.07 1.54 -9.92
CA ILE A 69 11.31 2.64 -9.00
C ILE A 69 10.42 2.51 -7.76
N SER A 70 9.10 2.32 -7.91
CA SER A 70 8.19 2.23 -6.75
C SER A 70 8.52 1.08 -5.81
N ASN A 71 9.05 -0.02 -6.35
CA ASN A 71 9.41 -1.23 -5.61
C ASN A 71 10.93 -1.34 -5.40
N ASN A 72 11.68 -0.28 -5.65
CA ASN A 72 13.14 -0.34 -5.55
C ASN A 72 13.58 -0.57 -4.09
N PRO A 73 14.31 -1.67 -3.79
CA PRO A 73 14.76 -1.99 -2.43
C PRO A 73 15.53 -0.85 -1.75
N GLU A 74 16.36 -0.16 -2.53
CA GLU A 74 17.20 0.93 -2.05
C GLU A 74 16.33 2.13 -1.62
N ILE A 75 15.34 2.48 -2.44
CA ILE A 75 14.44 3.61 -2.16
C ILE A 75 13.54 3.29 -0.97
N ILE A 76 12.94 2.10 -0.93
CA ILE A 76 12.08 1.66 0.17
C ILE A 76 12.84 1.77 1.50
N ARG A 77 14.08 1.27 1.54
CA ARG A 77 14.92 1.32 2.74
C ARG A 77 15.37 2.73 3.10
N ARG A 78 15.78 3.53 2.09
CA ARG A 78 16.24 4.90 2.29
C ARG A 78 15.13 5.81 2.83
N LEU A 79 13.90 5.62 2.37
CA LEU A 79 12.74 6.39 2.82
C LEU A 79 12.21 5.90 4.18
N GLY A 80 12.66 4.74 4.67
CA GLY A 80 12.18 4.17 5.93
C GLY A 80 10.70 3.80 5.90
N VAL A 81 10.24 3.21 4.79
CA VAL A 81 8.82 2.86 4.60
C VAL A 81 8.35 1.91 5.70
N ILE A 82 7.13 2.11 6.21
CA ILE A 82 6.44 1.12 7.05
C ILE A 82 5.58 0.27 6.10
N ALA A 83 5.94 -1.00 5.93
CA ALA A 83 5.23 -1.93 5.07
C ALA A 83 4.08 -2.59 5.84
N LEU A 84 2.90 -2.59 5.21
CA LEU A 84 1.67 -3.19 5.74
C LEU A 84 1.16 -4.16 4.68
N ASN A 85 1.33 -5.46 4.91
CA ASN A 85 0.89 -6.50 3.97
C ASN A 85 -0.08 -7.49 4.61
N VAL A 86 -0.86 -8.14 3.75
CA VAL A 86 -1.80 -9.18 4.16
C VAL A 86 -1.19 -10.55 3.85
N GLY A 87 -1.18 -11.45 4.84
CA GLY A 87 -0.82 -12.85 4.64
C GLY A 87 -2.06 -13.73 4.66
N LEU A 88 -2.02 -14.85 3.92
CA LEU A 88 -3.05 -15.87 3.92
C LEU A 88 -2.98 -16.71 5.20
N GLU A 89 -1.76 -17.10 5.58
CA GLU A 89 -1.51 -17.89 6.78
C GLU A 89 -0.13 -17.55 7.36
N PHE A 90 0.00 -17.82 8.64
CA PHE A 90 1.22 -17.60 9.41
C PHE A 90 1.50 -18.81 10.28
N ASP A 91 2.77 -19.19 10.37
CA ASP A 91 3.20 -20.18 11.36
C ASP A 91 3.63 -19.53 12.68
N ILE A 92 3.84 -20.35 13.70
CA ILE A 92 4.24 -19.92 15.05
C ILE A 92 5.64 -19.30 15.11
N TYR A 93 6.43 -19.42 14.04
CA TYR A 93 7.78 -18.86 13.93
C TYR A 93 7.78 -17.52 13.17
N GLY A 94 6.62 -17.06 12.71
CA GLY A 94 6.46 -15.80 12.00
C GLY A 94 6.79 -15.89 10.51
N HIS A 95 6.81 -17.09 9.93
CA HIS A 95 6.81 -17.23 8.48
C HIS A 95 5.41 -16.95 7.94
N ALA A 96 5.35 -16.14 6.88
CA ALA A 96 4.12 -15.73 6.23
C ALA A 96 4.01 -16.35 4.84
N ASN A 97 2.84 -16.89 4.53
CA ASN A 97 2.48 -17.27 3.17
C ASN A 97 1.41 -16.31 2.63
N SER A 98 1.69 -15.68 1.49
CA SER A 98 0.79 -14.74 0.80
C SER A 98 0.36 -15.23 -0.59
N THR A 99 0.70 -16.47 -0.96
CA THR A 99 0.65 -16.91 -2.36
C THR A 99 -0.15 -18.17 -2.62
N HIS A 100 -0.02 -19.21 -1.81
CA HIS A 100 -0.60 -20.53 -2.09
C HIS A 100 -1.58 -20.95 -1.00
N VAL A 101 -2.82 -21.27 -1.35
CA VAL A 101 -3.76 -21.91 -0.41
C VAL A 101 -3.36 -23.36 -0.22
N ALA A 102 -3.22 -23.78 1.04
CA ALA A 102 -2.78 -25.14 1.40
C ALA A 102 -1.50 -25.59 0.67
N GLY A 103 -0.64 -24.65 0.27
CA GLY A 103 0.61 -24.91 -0.45
C GLY A 103 0.47 -25.34 -1.91
N VAL A 104 -0.74 -25.38 -2.49
CA VAL A 104 -0.97 -25.92 -3.85
C VAL A 104 -1.65 -24.94 -4.79
N ASP A 105 -2.65 -24.20 -4.33
CA ASP A 105 -3.46 -23.36 -5.21
C ASP A 105 -2.96 -21.92 -5.18
N LEU A 106 -2.42 -21.45 -6.32
CA LEU A 106 -1.92 -20.09 -6.47
C LEU A 106 -3.07 -19.08 -6.45
N MET A 107 -2.95 -18.06 -5.60
CA MET A 107 -3.83 -16.90 -5.57
C MET A 107 -3.38 -15.83 -6.58
N ASN A 108 -2.87 -14.69 -6.09
CA ASN A 108 -2.49 -13.54 -6.92
C ASN A 108 -0.98 -13.48 -7.24
N GLY A 109 -0.19 -14.40 -6.67
CA GLY A 109 1.27 -14.35 -6.68
C GLY A 109 1.86 -13.46 -5.57
N ILE A 110 3.19 -13.41 -5.47
CA ILE A 110 3.89 -12.67 -4.40
C ILE A 110 3.78 -11.15 -4.55
N GLY A 111 3.65 -10.65 -5.80
CA GLY A 111 3.66 -9.22 -6.11
C GLY A 111 4.89 -8.51 -5.53
N GLY A 112 4.74 -7.23 -5.16
CA GLY A 112 5.78 -6.48 -4.46
C GLY A 112 5.92 -6.74 -2.97
N SER A 113 5.15 -7.67 -2.37
CA SER A 113 5.23 -7.91 -0.92
C SER A 113 6.65 -8.27 -0.48
N GLY A 114 7.41 -9.03 -1.28
CA GLY A 114 8.81 -9.31 -0.99
C GLY A 114 9.73 -8.07 -1.01
N ASP A 115 9.44 -7.12 -1.91
CA ASP A 115 10.23 -5.89 -2.08
C ASP A 115 10.06 -4.98 -0.87
N PHE A 116 8.83 -4.81 -0.40
CA PHE A 116 8.52 -3.97 0.76
C PHE A 116 8.91 -4.64 2.07
N GLU A 117 8.53 -5.88 2.34
CA GLU A 117 8.73 -6.53 3.64
C GLU A 117 10.19 -6.72 4.00
N ARG A 118 11.06 -6.93 3.01
CA ARG A 118 12.49 -7.13 3.27
C ARG A 118 13.23 -5.81 3.50
N ASN A 119 12.75 -4.71 2.93
CA ASN A 119 13.49 -3.46 2.84
C ASN A 119 12.86 -2.31 3.64
N ALA A 120 11.65 -2.48 4.16
CA ALA A 120 10.98 -1.54 5.03
C ALA A 120 11.73 -1.30 6.34
N TYR A 121 11.47 -0.14 6.95
CA TYR A 121 11.89 0.17 8.31
C TYR A 121 11.17 -0.71 9.34
N LEU A 122 9.87 -0.92 9.12
CA LEU A 122 9.03 -1.80 9.91
C LEU A 122 8.09 -2.55 8.97
N SER A 123 8.10 -3.88 9.06
CA SER A 123 7.27 -4.78 8.27
C SER A 123 6.19 -5.38 9.15
N ILE A 124 4.94 -5.15 8.80
CA ILE A 124 3.77 -5.62 9.57
C ILE A 124 2.90 -6.46 8.64
N PHE A 125 2.69 -7.71 9.06
CA PHE A 125 1.70 -8.58 8.45
C PHE A 125 0.37 -8.53 9.19
N MET A 126 -0.71 -8.57 8.44
CA MET A 126 -2.08 -8.68 8.93
C MET A 126 -2.74 -9.90 8.30
N GLY A 127 -3.61 -10.57 9.04
CA GLY A 127 -4.47 -11.64 8.52
C GLY A 127 -5.71 -11.76 9.39
N SER A 128 -6.77 -12.35 8.85
CA SER A 128 -7.93 -12.72 9.65
C SER A 128 -7.63 -14.00 10.41
N VAL A 129 -8.14 -14.08 11.65
CA VAL A 129 -8.13 -15.30 12.45
C VAL A 129 -9.54 -15.86 12.37
N ASP A 130 -9.91 -16.34 11.18
CA ASP A 130 -11.17 -17.05 10.98
C ASP A 130 -10.85 -18.54 11.03
N CYS A 131 -11.17 -19.19 12.15
CA CYS A 131 -11.25 -20.64 12.27
C CYS A 131 -12.53 -21.18 11.62
#